data_AF-A0A7C7UKH2-F1
#
_entry.id   AF-A0A7C7UKH2-F1
#
_cell.length_a   1.000
_cell.length_b   1.000
_cell.length_c   1.000
_cell.angle_alpha   90.00
_cell.angle_beta   90.00
_cell.angle_gamma   90.00
#
_symmetry.space_group_name_H-M   'P 1'
#
loop_
_entity.id
_entity.type
_entity.pdbx_description
1 polymer ?
#
loop_
_entity_poly.entity_id
_entity_poly.type
_entity_poly.pdbx_seq_one_letter_code
_entity_poly.pdbx_strand_id
1 'polypeptide(L)'
;MAPLNYVGEVSVMVETGEAELEAKLRGRTLQVYWFLLKAGGGRSFGVREVQREVGFKSPSVALHHLEKLRELGLLSKTPTGEYMVTREVKVGFLKFS
;
A
#
# COMPACT_ATOMS: atom_id res chain seq x y z
N MET A 1 -27.27 -27.96 -24.76
CA MET A 1 -26.71 -28.88 -23.77
C MET A 1 -25.18 -28.79 -23.81
N ALA A 2 -24.60 -27.95 -22.95
CA ALA A 2 -23.18 -27.85 -22.56
C ALA A 2 -23.16 -27.10 -21.21
N PRO A 3 -22.27 -27.41 -20.26
CA PRO A 3 -22.60 -27.35 -18.84
C PRO A 3 -22.59 -25.94 -18.23
N LEU A 4 -23.56 -25.76 -17.31
CA LEU A 4 -23.54 -24.81 -16.20
C LEU A 4 -22.30 -25.08 -15.33
N ASN A 5 -21.42 -24.09 -15.18
CA ASN A 5 -20.72 -23.71 -13.93
C ASN A 5 -19.63 -22.67 -14.26
N TYR A 6 -19.99 -21.39 -14.25
CA TYR A 6 -19.06 -20.26 -14.36
C TYR A 6 -19.24 -19.31 -13.17
N VAL A 7 -19.23 -19.86 -11.95
CA VAL A 7 -19.41 -19.04 -10.73
C VAL A 7 -18.48 -19.42 -9.58
N GLY A 8 -17.57 -20.40 -9.76
CA GLY A 8 -16.74 -20.94 -8.68
C GLY A 8 -15.29 -20.42 -8.60
N GLU A 9 -14.69 -19.95 -9.69
CA GLU A 9 -13.24 -19.69 -9.72
C GLU A 9 -12.86 -18.23 -9.42
N VAL A 10 -13.78 -17.27 -9.65
CA VAL A 10 -13.47 -15.83 -9.49
C VAL A 10 -13.34 -15.44 -8.01
N SER A 11 -14.12 -16.07 -7.12
CA SER A 11 -14.15 -15.74 -5.68
C SER A 11 -12.85 -16.12 -4.95
N VAL A 12 -12.17 -17.19 -5.38
CA VAL A 12 -10.95 -17.70 -4.72
C VAL A 12 -9.74 -16.78 -5.00
N MET A 13 -9.72 -16.06 -6.12
CA MET A 13 -8.63 -15.13 -6.46
C MET A 13 -8.69 -13.80 -5.69
N VAL A 14 -9.89 -13.33 -5.34
CA VAL A 14 -10.06 -12.05 -4.64
C VAL A 14 -9.65 -12.16 -3.17
N GLU A 15 -10.00 -13.26 -2.48
CA GLU A 15 -9.66 -13.45 -1.06
C GLU A 15 -8.15 -13.65 -0.84
N THR A 16 -7.46 -14.32 -1.77
CA THR A 16 -6.01 -14.57 -1.67
C THR A 16 -5.20 -13.28 -1.76
N GLY A 17 -5.61 -12.33 -2.62
CA GLY A 17 -4.88 -11.08 -2.86
C GLY A 17 -4.93 -10.12 -1.67
N GLU A 18 -6.05 -10.05 -0.95
CA GLU A 18 -6.18 -9.19 0.24
C GLU A 18 -5.39 -9.73 1.44
N ALA A 19 -5.46 -11.04 1.68
CA ALA A 19 -4.69 -11.69 2.75
C ALA A 19 -3.17 -11.57 2.52
N GLU A 20 -2.71 -11.72 1.28
CA GLU A 20 -1.31 -11.54 0.93
C GLU A 20 -0.85 -10.07 1.09
N LEU A 21 -1.73 -9.12 0.75
CA LEU A 21 -1.48 -7.70 0.96
C LEU A 21 -1.37 -7.37 2.44
N GLU A 22 -2.28 -7.86 3.29
CA GLU A 22 -2.21 -7.69 4.75
C GLU A 22 -0.90 -8.26 5.30
N ALA A 23 -0.48 -9.45 4.86
CA ALA A 23 0.77 -10.05 5.30
C ALA A 23 2.01 -9.21 4.90
N LYS A 24 1.98 -8.55 3.74
CA LYS A 24 3.08 -7.72 3.23
C LYS A 24 3.08 -6.30 3.82
N LEU A 25 1.90 -5.74 4.12
CA LEU A 25 1.70 -4.39 4.63
C LEU A 25 1.75 -4.37 6.17
N ARG A 26 2.98 -4.35 6.70
CA ARG A 26 3.25 -4.38 8.14
C ARG A 26 4.40 -3.47 8.56
N GLY A 27 4.52 -3.25 9.87
CA GLY A 27 5.63 -2.52 10.49
C GLY A 27 5.77 -1.09 9.96
N ARG A 28 7.01 -0.67 9.67
CA ARG A 28 7.31 0.68 9.16
C ARG A 28 6.63 1.00 7.82
N THR A 29 6.40 -0.01 6.96
CA THR A 29 5.71 0.18 5.67
C THR A 29 4.26 0.62 5.91
N LEU A 30 3.59 -0.03 6.86
CA LEU A 30 2.24 0.32 7.28
C LEU A 30 2.18 1.73 7.88
N GLN A 31 3.15 2.10 8.71
CA GLN A 31 3.22 3.46 9.27
C GLN A 31 3.36 4.54 8.19
N VAL A 32 4.18 4.31 7.17
CA VAL A 32 4.27 5.23 6.01
C VAL A 32 2.93 5.33 5.33
N TYR A 33 2.28 4.21 5.03
CA TYR A 33 0.97 4.22 4.38
C TYR A 33 -0.08 5.01 5.16
N TRP A 34 -0.16 4.80 6.48
CA TRP A 34 -1.05 5.57 7.36
C TRP A 34 -0.75 7.07 7.37
N PHE A 35 0.53 7.45 7.33
CA PHE A 35 0.92 8.86 7.22
C PHE A 35 0.38 9.48 5.93
N LEU A 36 0.51 8.79 4.79
CA LEU A 36 0.02 9.27 3.51
C LEU A 36 -1.51 9.39 3.48
N LEU A 37 -2.23 8.39 4.00
CA LEU A 37 -3.69 8.39 4.09
C LEU A 37 -4.21 9.57 4.93
N LYS A 38 -3.58 9.85 6.07
CA LYS A 38 -3.99 10.94 6.98
C LYS A 38 -3.85 12.33 6.37
N ALA A 39 -2.97 12.51 5.39
CA ALA A 39 -2.76 13.80 4.72
C ALA A 39 -3.78 14.08 3.59
N GLY A 40 -4.71 13.15 3.33
CA GLY A 40 -5.86 13.35 2.45
C GLY A 40 -5.61 12.94 0.99
N GLY A 41 -6.72 12.62 0.30
CA GLY A 41 -6.69 12.18 -1.10
C GLY A 41 -6.17 13.27 -2.05
N GLY A 42 -5.39 12.86 -3.05
CA GLY A 42 -4.90 13.74 -4.13
C GLY A 42 -3.57 14.44 -3.86
N ARG A 43 -2.98 14.30 -2.66
CA ARG A 43 -1.66 14.85 -2.34
C ARG A 43 -0.53 13.92 -2.83
N SER A 44 0.55 14.53 -3.32
CA SER A 44 1.82 13.84 -3.61
C SER A 44 2.86 14.10 -2.51
N PHE A 45 3.75 13.13 -2.28
CA PHE A 45 4.72 13.18 -1.19
C PHE A 45 6.13 12.87 -1.69
N GLY A 46 7.09 13.69 -1.28
CA GLY A 46 8.50 13.48 -1.58
C GLY A 46 9.19 12.53 -0.59
N VAL A 47 10.24 11.84 -1.05
CA VAL A 47 11.05 10.91 -0.22
C VAL A 47 11.55 11.58 1.08
N ARG A 48 12.09 12.81 0.97
CA ARG A 48 12.64 13.53 2.13
C ARG A 48 11.56 14.05 3.07
N GLU A 49 10.36 14.32 2.56
CA GLU A 49 9.22 14.67 3.40
C GLU A 49 8.83 13.47 4.26
N VAL A 50 8.56 12.32 3.63
CA VAL A 50 8.22 11.07 4.31
C VAL A 50 9.30 10.68 5.32
N GLN A 51 10.57 10.85 4.96
CA GLN A 51 11.69 10.63 5.88
C GLN A 51 11.57 11.46 7.15
N ARG A 52 11.32 12.78 7.04
CA ARG A 52 11.25 13.68 8.19
C ARG A 52 10.02 13.40 9.05
N GLU A 53 8.86 13.27 8.42
CA GLU A 53 7.58 13.12 9.13
C GLU A 53 7.46 11.76 9.82
N VAL A 54 7.97 10.69 9.21
CA VAL A 54 7.93 9.33 9.79
C VAL A 54 9.14 9.04 10.70
N GLY A 55 10.12 9.94 10.73
CA GLY A 55 11.31 9.82 11.59
C GLY A 55 12.29 8.72 11.15
N PHE A 56 12.54 8.59 9.85
CA PHE A 56 13.56 7.67 9.34
C PHE A 56 14.97 8.27 9.45
N LYS A 57 15.94 7.39 9.74
CA LYS A 57 17.36 7.77 9.86
C LYS A 57 17.99 8.22 8.54
N SER A 58 17.43 7.84 7.39
CA SER A 58 17.94 8.25 6.08
C SER A 58 16.85 8.33 5.02
N PRO A 59 17.01 9.18 3.97
CA PRO A 59 16.10 9.24 2.83
C PRO A 59 15.92 7.88 2.14
N SER A 60 16.98 7.07 2.05
CA SER A 60 16.93 5.76 1.38
C SER A 60 16.00 4.77 2.08
N VAL A 61 15.86 4.85 3.41
CA VAL A 61 14.89 4.01 4.14
C VAL A 61 13.46 4.44 3.81
N ALA A 62 13.19 5.75 3.70
CA ALA A 62 11.88 6.24 3.27
C ALA A 62 11.57 5.80 1.83
N LEU A 63 12.54 5.94 0.92
CA LEU A 63 12.41 5.50 -0.47
C LEU A 63 12.08 4.00 -0.56
N HIS A 64 12.76 3.17 0.22
CA HIS A 64 12.50 1.73 0.27
C HIS A 64 11.03 1.41 0.60
N HIS A 65 10.45 2.08 1.60
CA HIS A 65 9.05 1.86 1.97
C HIS A 65 8.07 2.41 0.92
N LEU A 66 8.39 3.55 0.29
CA LEU A 66 7.57 4.13 -0.77
C LEU A 66 7.54 3.25 -2.02
N GLU A 67 8.70 2.73 -2.45
CA GLU A 67 8.77 1.79 -3.58
C GLU A 67 8.06 0.47 -3.25
N LYS A 68 8.21 -0.05 -2.03
CA LYS A 68 7.46 -1.24 -1.60
C LYS A 68 5.94 -1.01 -1.68
N LEU A 69 5.44 0.14 -1.22
CA LEU A 69 4.01 0.46 -1.32
C LEU A 69 3.56 0.62 -2.78
N ARG A 70 4.42 1.14 -3.65
CA ARG A 70 4.18 1.20 -5.11
C ARG A 70 4.11 -0.19 -5.73
N GLU A 71 5.01 -1.10 -5.35
CA GLU A 71 5.03 -2.50 -5.80
C GLU A 71 3.78 -3.26 -5.34
N LEU A 72 3.22 -2.91 -4.17
CA LEU A 72 1.93 -3.43 -3.68
C LEU A 72 0.71 -2.80 -4.38
N GLY A 73 0.92 -1.88 -5.32
CA GLY A 73 -0.15 -1.18 -6.04
C GLY A 73 -0.96 -0.23 -5.17
N LEU A 74 -0.40 0.24 -4.05
CA LEU A 74 -1.04 1.20 -3.14
C LEU A 74 -0.65 2.64 -3.43
N LEU A 75 0.51 2.83 -4.08
CA LEU A 75 0.99 4.12 -4.53
C LEU A 75 1.26 4.13 -6.03
N SER A 76 1.16 5.30 -6.63
CA SER A 76 1.78 5.64 -7.91
C SER A 76 2.94 6.60 -7.69
N LYS A 77 3.82 6.70 -8.69
CA LYS A 77 4.92 7.67 -8.72
C LYS A 77 4.67 8.67 -9.83
N THR A 78 4.69 9.96 -9.50
CA THR A 78 4.55 11.04 -10.47
C THR A 78 5.81 11.16 -11.33
N PRO A 79 5.75 11.84 -12.48
CA PRO A 79 6.95 12.13 -13.29
C PRO A 79 8.02 12.93 -12.54
N THR A 80 7.63 13.71 -11.54
CA THR A 80 8.52 14.47 -10.65
C THR A 80 9.14 13.62 -9.53
N GLY A 81 8.75 12.34 -9.42
CA GLY A 81 9.31 11.40 -8.46
C GLY A 81 8.63 11.38 -7.09
N GLU A 82 7.48 12.04 -6.96
CA GLU A 82 6.66 12.05 -5.75
C GLU A 82 5.68 10.87 -5.76
N TYR A 83 5.14 10.51 -4.61
CA TYR A 83 4.24 9.36 -4.47
C TYR A 83 2.83 9.80 -4.12
N MET A 84 1.83 9.17 -4.73
CA MET A 84 0.41 9.44 -4.48
C MET A 84 -0.31 8.15 -4.13
N VAL A 85 -1.26 8.21 -3.20
CA VAL A 85 -2.14 7.08 -2.88
C VAL A 85 -3.07 6.82 -4.07
N THR A 86 -3.07 5.59 -4.58
CA THR A 86 -3.92 5.19 -5.73
C THR A 86 -5.22 4.54 -5.28
N ARG A 87 -5.19 3.84 -4.15
CA ARG A 87 -6.36 3.19 -3.55
C ARG A 87 -6.20 3.06 -2.05
N GLU A 88 -7.34 3.08 -1.37
CA GLU A 88 -7.43 2.74 0.04
C GLU A 88 -7.75 1.25 0.18
N VAL A 89 -7.03 0.58 1.08
CA VAL A 89 -7.37 -0.79 1.48
C VAL A 89 -7.76 -0.78 2.93
N LYS A 90 -8.87 -1.44 3.25
CA LYS A 90 -9.22 -1.77 4.63
C LYS A 90 -8.30 -2.91 5.05
N VAL A 91 -7.07 -2.57 5.43
CA VAL A 91 -6.30 -3.50 6.26
C VAL A 91 -7.12 -3.70 7.53
N GLY A 92 -7.58 -4.93 7.74
CA GLY A 92 -8.25 -5.32 8.98
C GLY A 92 -7.40 -4.89 10.16
N PHE A 93 -8.03 -4.64 11.29
CA PHE A 93 -7.38 -4.14 12.51
C PHE A 93 -6.19 -5.03 12.88
N LEU A 94 -5.00 -4.70 12.35
CA LEU A 94 -3.76 -5.42 12.57
C LEU A 94 -3.49 -5.30 14.06
N LYS A 95 -3.79 -6.37 14.80
CA LYS A 95 -3.41 -6.50 16.19
C LYS A 95 -1.89 -6.40 16.25
N PHE A 96 -1.40 -5.37 16.91
CA PHE A 96 -0.01 -5.29 17.33
C PHE A 96 0.21 -6.40 18.37
N SER A 97 0.79 -7.53 17.95
CA SER A 97 1.30 -8.57 18.86
C SER A 97 2.81 -8.42 19.00
#